data_AF-A0A538J9J1-F1
#
_entry.id   AF-A0A538J9J1-F1
#
_cell.length_a   1.000
_cell.length_b   1.000
_cell.length_c   1.000
_cell.angle_alpha   90.00
_cell.angle_beta   90.00
_cell.angle_gamma   90.00
#
_symmetry.space_group_name_H-M   'P 1'
#
loop_
_entity.id
_entity.type
_entity.pdbx_description
1 polymer ?
#
loop_
_entity_poly.entity_id
_entity_poly.type
_entity_poly.pdbx_seq_one_letter_code
_entity_poly.pdbx_strand_id
1 'polypeptide(L)'
;GLVIPYIGALVYMLFRPPEYLEDVRERELEIKAMEERLSRRDLYCPVCRAEVSNEFLVCPVCTTKLKQACVNCKAPLEALWQVCPYCETPVEPSAVDFPTFEVRPPRRRRRAE
;
A
#
# COMPACT_ATOMS: atom_id res chain seq x y z
N GLY A 1 39.21 45.99 6.62
CA GLY A 1 39.23 44.63 7.20
C GLY A 1 38.29 43.74 6.43
N LEU A 2 38.82 42.92 5.51
CA LEU A 2 38.05 42.09 4.56
C LEU A 2 38.54 40.62 4.55
N VAL A 3 39.19 40.17 5.63
CA VAL A 3 39.87 38.85 5.68
C VAL A 3 39.16 37.87 6.63
N ILE A 4 38.35 38.40 7.55
CA ILE A 4 37.62 37.66 8.58
C ILE A 4 36.61 36.64 7.99
N PRO A 5 35.80 36.94 6.94
CA PRO A 5 34.83 35.97 6.44
C PRO A 5 35.45 34.80 5.67
N TYR A 6 36.60 35.02 5.00
CA TYR A 6 37.27 33.98 4.22
C TYR A 6 38.04 32.99 5.10
N ILE A 7 38.67 33.49 6.17
CA ILE A 7 39.37 32.62 7.13
C ILE A 7 38.36 31.76 7.90
N GLY A 8 37.19 32.30 8.25
CA GLY A 8 36.11 31.51 8.86
C GLY A 8 35.63 30.36 7.95
N ALA A 9 35.44 30.63 6.65
CA ALA A 9 35.06 29.60 5.67
C ALA A 9 36.16 28.54 5.48
N LEU A 10 37.43 28.96 5.45
CA LEU A 10 38.59 28.05 5.34
C LEU A 10 38.73 27.15 6.57
N VAL A 11 38.63 27.72 7.78
CA VAL A 11 38.68 26.96 9.04
C VAL A 11 37.48 26.04 9.12
N TYR A 12 36.28 26.51 8.75
CA TYR A 12 35.10 25.65 8.69
C TYR A 12 35.30 24.49 7.70
N MET A 13 35.88 24.70 6.52
CA MET A 13 36.14 23.62 5.58
C MET A 13 37.21 22.63 6.07
N LEU A 14 38.22 23.11 6.79
CA LEU A 14 39.31 22.29 7.33
C LEU A 14 38.89 21.48 8.57
N PHE A 15 38.06 22.07 9.42
CA PHE A 15 37.60 21.50 10.69
C PHE A 15 36.17 20.94 10.64
N ARG A 16 35.43 21.00 9.52
CA ARG A 16 34.13 20.32 9.36
C ARG A 16 34.42 18.81 9.36
N PRO A 17 34.32 18.14 10.52
CA PRO A 17 34.82 16.79 10.66
C PRO A 17 33.91 15.86 9.86
N PRO A 18 34.44 14.77 9.31
CA PRO A 18 33.68 13.74 8.61
C PRO A 18 32.79 12.89 9.56
N GLU A 19 32.31 13.46 10.67
CA GLU A 19 31.36 12.83 11.61
C GLU A 19 30.07 12.39 10.91
N TYR A 20 29.80 12.88 9.70
CA TYR A 20 28.64 12.48 8.91
C TYR A 20 28.76 11.11 8.22
N LEU A 21 29.92 10.44 8.22
CA LEU A 21 30.04 9.14 7.54
C LEU A 21 29.45 7.97 8.36
N GLU A 22 29.61 7.98 9.68
CA GLU A 22 29.00 6.94 10.53
C GLU A 22 27.51 7.20 10.78
N ASP A 23 27.14 8.47 10.97
CA ASP A 23 25.78 8.94 11.23
C ASP A 23 24.83 8.68 10.02
N VAL A 24 25.34 8.73 8.78
CA VAL A 24 24.57 8.35 7.57
C VAL A 24 24.35 6.84 7.51
N ARG A 25 25.36 6.04 7.88
CA ARG A 25 25.27 4.58 7.79
C ARG A 25 24.27 4.00 8.79
N GLU A 26 24.17 4.59 9.97
CA GLU A 26 23.19 4.18 10.99
C GLU A 26 21.75 4.39 10.49
N ARG A 27 21.46 5.57 9.94
CA ARG A 27 20.13 5.88 9.35
C ARG A 27 19.77 4.95 8.19
N GLU A 28 20.73 4.61 7.34
CA GLU A 28 20.48 3.67 6.24
C GLU A 28 20.13 2.26 6.74
N LEU A 29 20.76 1.81 7.84
CA LEU A 29 20.45 0.51 8.45
C LEU A 29 19.07 0.50 9.11
N GLU A 30 18.67 1.60 9.75
CA GLU A 30 17.32 1.76 10.30
C GLU A 30 16.24 1.74 9.21
N ILE A 31 16.48 2.45 8.09
CA ILE A 31 15.53 2.51 6.96
C ILE A 31 15.38 1.13 6.30
N LYS A 32 16.48 0.41 6.05
CA LYS A 32 16.44 -0.95 5.48
C LYS A 32 15.67 -1.93 6.37
N ALA A 33 15.84 -1.85 7.69
CA ALA A 33 15.11 -2.69 8.64
C ALA A 33 13.59 -2.39 8.67
N MET A 34 13.20 -1.13 8.44
CA MET A 34 11.79 -0.76 8.32
C MET A 34 11.18 -1.21 6.98
N GLU A 35 11.93 -1.17 5.90
CA GLU A 35 11.48 -1.60 4.56
C GLU A 35 11.17 -3.10 4.50
N GLU A 36 12.01 -3.95 5.12
CA GLU A 36 11.76 -5.39 5.18
C GLU A 36 10.44 -5.74 5.87
N ARG A 37 10.09 -5.01 6.95
CA ARG A 37 8.82 -5.20 7.68
C ARG A 37 7.61 -4.81 6.84
N LEU A 38 7.75 -3.87 5.90
CA LEU A 38 6.67 -3.43 5.03
C LEU A 38 6.55 -4.28 3.76
N SER A 39 7.62 -4.94 3.34
CA SER A 39 7.65 -5.80 2.13
C SER A 39 6.90 -7.12 2.32
N ARG A 40 6.83 -7.66 3.56
CA ARG A 40 6.01 -8.84 3.91
C ARG A 40 4.54 -8.48 4.10
N ARG A 41 3.93 -7.89 3.08
CA ARG A 41 2.47 -7.89 2.99
C ARG A 41 2.04 -9.26 2.48
N ASP A 42 2.17 -10.25 3.35
CA ASP A 42 1.58 -11.55 3.09
C ASP A 42 0.07 -11.32 2.94
N LEU A 43 -0.49 -11.65 1.77
CA LEU A 43 -1.93 -11.59 1.59
C LEU A 43 -2.53 -12.69 2.45
N TYR A 44 -3.45 -12.33 3.35
CA TYR A 44 -4.19 -13.29 4.17
C TYR A 44 -5.62 -13.39 3.67
N CYS A 45 -6.20 -14.60 3.76
CA CYS A 45 -7.61 -14.78 3.44
C CYS A 45 -8.50 -13.97 4.42
N PRO A 46 -9.49 -13.18 3.94
CA PRO A 46 -10.34 -12.37 4.82
C PRO A 46 -11.26 -13.22 5.72
N VAL A 47 -11.49 -14.49 5.39
CA VAL A 47 -12.37 -15.39 6.13
C VAL A 47 -11.60 -16.23 7.13
N CYS A 48 -10.61 -17.00 6.68
CA CYS A 48 -9.89 -17.96 7.53
C CYS A 48 -8.49 -17.51 7.97
N ARG A 49 -8.00 -16.36 7.47
CA ARG A 49 -6.63 -15.85 7.71
C ARG A 49 -5.50 -16.81 7.37
N ALA A 50 -5.76 -17.80 6.52
CA ALA A 50 -4.70 -18.59 5.90
C ALA A 50 -3.83 -17.68 5.02
N GLU A 51 -2.54 -17.99 4.98
CA GLU A 51 -1.58 -17.36 4.09
C GLU A 51 -1.94 -17.71 2.63
N VAL A 52 -2.08 -16.69 1.78
CA VAL A 52 -2.46 -16.84 0.37
C VAL A 52 -1.52 -16.04 -0.51
N SER A 53 -1.15 -16.62 -1.67
CA SER A 53 -0.30 -15.94 -2.64
C SER A 53 -1.13 -15.10 -3.62
N ASN A 54 -0.45 -14.22 -4.35
CA ASN A 54 -1.06 -13.38 -5.37
C ASN A 54 -1.69 -14.18 -6.54
N GLU A 55 -1.30 -15.44 -6.70
CA GLU A 55 -1.72 -16.31 -7.81
C GLU A 55 -2.98 -17.13 -7.49
N PHE A 56 -3.40 -17.17 -6.23
CA PHE A 56 -4.50 -18.02 -5.80
C PHE A 56 -5.86 -17.39 -6.15
N LEU A 57 -6.65 -18.13 -6.94
CA LEU A 57 -8.04 -17.77 -7.28
C LEU A 57 -8.99 -18.06 -6.10
N VAL A 58 -8.73 -19.15 -5.38
CA VAL A 58 -9.58 -19.68 -4.31
C VAL A 58 -8.68 -20.04 -3.12
N CYS A 59 -9.14 -19.74 -1.91
CA CYS A 59 -8.43 -20.14 -0.70
C CYS A 59 -8.42 -21.67 -0.54
N PRO A 60 -7.26 -22.33 -0.36
CA PRO A 60 -7.18 -23.79 -0.21
C PRO A 60 -7.79 -24.30 1.11
N VAL A 61 -7.94 -23.44 2.12
CA VAL A 61 -8.44 -23.83 3.44
C VAL A 61 -9.96 -23.70 3.56
N CYS A 62 -10.52 -22.56 3.16
CA CYS A 62 -11.95 -22.26 3.33
C CYS A 62 -12.74 -22.17 2.03
N THR A 63 -12.11 -22.41 0.87
CA THR A 63 -12.73 -22.36 -0.47
C THR A 63 -13.37 -21.01 -0.86
N THR A 64 -13.12 -19.95 -0.10
CA THR A 64 -13.55 -18.60 -0.44
C THR A 64 -12.86 -18.13 -1.73
N LYS A 65 -13.63 -17.61 -2.69
CA LYS A 65 -13.09 -16.95 -3.88
C LYS A 65 -12.36 -15.67 -3.48
N LEU A 66 -11.06 -15.60 -3.78
CA LEU A 66 -10.22 -14.45 -3.48
C LEU A 66 -10.19 -13.49 -4.67
N LYS A 67 -10.07 -14.05 -5.88
CA LYS A 67 -9.87 -13.31 -7.13
C LYS A 67 -10.72 -13.90 -8.25
N GLN A 68 -10.91 -13.10 -9.30
CA GLN A 68 -11.60 -13.55 -10.51
C GLN A 68 -10.58 -14.05 -11.52
N ALA A 69 -10.93 -15.10 -12.26
CA ALA A 69 -10.12 -15.57 -13.37
C ALA A 69 -10.54 -14.85 -14.64
N CYS A 70 -9.59 -14.47 -15.49
CA CYS A 70 -9.92 -13.93 -16.81
C CYS A 70 -10.67 -14.98 -17.65
N VAL A 71 -11.71 -14.56 -18.37
CA VAL A 71 -12.49 -15.44 -19.26
C VAL A 71 -11.66 -16.03 -20.41
N ASN A 72 -10.59 -15.33 -20.83
CA ASN A 72 -9.74 -15.73 -21.94
C ASN A 72 -8.51 -16.51 -21.47
N CYS A 73 -7.65 -15.91 -20.65
CA CYS A 73 -6.37 -16.52 -20.25
C CYS A 73 -6.40 -17.25 -18.89
N LYS A 74 -7.52 -17.21 -18.15
CA LYS A 74 -7.67 -17.78 -16.79
C LYS A 74 -6.67 -17.26 -15.74
N ALA A 75 -5.93 -16.19 -16.05
CA ALA A 75 -5.02 -15.56 -15.10
C ALA A 75 -5.79 -14.91 -13.92
N PRO A 76 -5.20 -14.87 -12.71
CA PRO A 76 -5.79 -14.22 -11.55
C PRO A 76 -5.83 -12.69 -11.75
N LEU A 77 -7.02 -12.12 -11.67
CA LEU A 77 -7.29 -10.69 -11.77
C LEU A 77 -7.63 -10.12 -10.38
N GLU A 78 -7.10 -8.94 -10.07
CA GLU A 78 -7.48 -8.21 -8.87
C GLU A 78 -8.87 -7.58 -9.03
N ALA A 79 -9.62 -7.46 -7.92
CA ALA A 79 -11.01 -7.02 -7.93
C ALA A 79 -11.25 -5.60 -8.52
N LEU A 80 -10.22 -4.76 -8.60
CA LEU A 80 -10.31 -3.39 -9.14
C LEU A 80 -9.90 -3.26 -10.62
N TRP A 81 -9.42 -4.33 -11.26
CA TRP A 81 -8.90 -4.24 -12.63
C TRP A 81 -10.02 -4.25 -13.67
N GLN A 82 -9.97 -3.29 -14.60
CA GLN A 82 -10.94 -3.15 -15.70
C GLN A 82 -10.53 -3.95 -16.96
N VAL A 83 -9.24 -4.24 -17.12
CA VAL A 83 -8.68 -4.93 -18.28
C VAL A 83 -7.62 -5.92 -17.81
N CYS A 84 -7.57 -7.09 -18.43
CA CYS A 84 -6.54 -8.08 -18.14
C CYS A 84 -5.17 -7.64 -18.69
N PRO A 85 -4.11 -7.53 -17.88
CA PRO A 85 -2.78 -7.13 -18.35
C PRO A 85 -2.07 -8.20 -19.19
N TYR A 86 -2.58 -9.44 -19.20
CA TYR A 86 -1.95 -10.54 -19.94
C TYR A 86 -2.54 -10.72 -21.34
N CYS A 87 -3.84 -10.44 -21.53
CA CYS A 87 -4.55 -10.73 -22.78
C CYS A 87 -5.45 -9.59 -23.26
N GLU A 88 -5.33 -8.40 -22.66
CA GLU A 88 -6.05 -7.17 -22.99
C GLU A 88 -7.59 -7.31 -23.01
N THR A 89 -8.10 -8.41 -22.46
CA THR A 89 -9.52 -8.72 -22.46
C THR A 89 -10.21 -7.85 -21.41
N PRO A 90 -11.28 -7.10 -21.77
CA PRO A 90 -12.03 -6.32 -20.81
C PRO A 90 -12.67 -7.24 -19.78
N VAL A 91 -12.56 -6.88 -18.50
CA VAL A 91 -13.15 -7.63 -17.39
C VAL A 91 -14.49 -6.99 -17.06
N GLU A 92 -15.57 -7.77 -17.10
CA GLU A 92 -16.85 -7.27 -16.61
C GLU A 92 -16.75 -7.12 -15.09
N PRO A 93 -16.86 -5.90 -14.52
CA PRO A 93 -16.76 -5.73 -13.08
C PRO A 93 -17.96 -6.44 -12.45
N SER A 94 -17.73 -7.59 -11.81
CA SER A 94 -18.79 -8.17 -10.99
C SER A 94 -19.09 -7.16 -9.89
N ALA A 95 -20.32 -6.64 -9.87
CA ALA A 95 -20.75 -5.63 -8.93
C ALA A 95 -20.28 -5.99 -7.52
N VAL A 96 -19.33 -5.21 -7.00
CA VAL A 96 -19.06 -5.21 -5.56
C VAL A 96 -20.30 -4.55 -4.98
N ASP A 97 -21.22 -5.35 -4.43
CA ASP A 97 -22.40 -4.85 -3.73
C ASP A 97 -21.92 -4.06 -2.51
N PHE A 98 -21.72 -2.76 -2.70
CA PHE A 98 -21.63 -1.84 -1.59
C PHE A 98 -23.02 -1.77 -0.99
N PRO A 99 -23.24 -2.20 0.27
CA PRO A 99 -24.55 -2.09 0.88
C PRO A 99 -24.91 -0.61 0.95
N THR A 100 -25.87 -0.18 0.12
CA THR A 100 -26.42 1.16 0.13
C THR A 100 -26.99 1.40 1.51
N PHE A 101 -26.28 2.18 2.33
CA PHE A 101 -26.74 2.55 3.65
C PHE A 101 -27.92 3.52 3.47
N GLU A 102 -29.14 2.98 3.40
CA GLU A 102 -30.35 3.80 3.31
C GLU A 102 -30.47 4.65 4.56
N VAL A 103 -30.12 5.93 4.44
CA VAL A 103 -30.26 6.91 5.51
C VAL A 103 -31.75 7.15 5.73
N ARG A 104 -32.32 6.47 6.74
CA ARG A 104 -33.71 6.64 7.15
C ARG A 104 -33.91 8.09 7.61
N PRO A 105 -34.78 8.89 6.96
CA PRO A 105 -34.95 10.29 7.32
C PRO A 105 -35.54 10.40 8.74
N PRO A 106 -35.13 11.40 9.55
CA PRO A 106 -35.67 11.58 10.88
C PRO A 106 -37.16 11.89 10.79
N ARG A 107 -37.99 11.12 11.53
CA ARG A 107 -39.42 11.38 11.68
C ARG A 107 -39.62 12.78 12.27
N ARG A 108 -39.99 13.74 11.43
CA ARG A 108 -40.40 15.07 11.85
C ARG A 108 -41.68 14.93 12.69
N ARG A 109 -41.55 15.03 14.02
CA ARG A 109 -42.71 15.12 14.93
C ARG A 109 -43.52 16.35 14.50
N ARG A 110 -44.69 16.13 13.89
CA ARG A 110 -45.67 17.19 13.69
C ARG A 110 -46.08 17.69 15.08
N ARG A 111 -45.72 18.93 15.38
CA ARG A 111 -46.23 19.67 16.54
C ARG A 111 -47.71 19.95 16.23
N ALA A 112 -48.60 19.39 17.04
CA ALA A 112 -50.01 19.73 17.00
C ALA A 112 -50.19 21.07 17.71
N GLU A 113 -50.83 22.01 17.05
CA GLU A 113 -51.40 23.24 17.60
C GLU A 113 -52.81 23.37 17.02
#